data_AF-A0A2N5JQL3-F1
#
_entry.id   AF-A0A2N5JQL3-F1
#
_cell.length_a   1.000
_cell.length_b   1.000
_cell.length_c   1.000
_cell.angle_alpha   90.00
_cell.angle_beta   90.00
_cell.angle_gamma   90.00
#
_symmetry.space_group_name_H-M   'P 1'
#
loop_
_entity.id
_entity.type
_entity.pdbx_description
1 polymer ?
#
loop_
_entity_poly.entity_id
_entity_poly.type
_entity_poly.pdbx_seq_one_letter_code
_entity_poly.pdbx_strand_id
1 'polypeptide(L)'
;MCIVFLGLDPGKSKCGLAVMGIDRKLWLQEIIPTPETPRRVQEICAQYPISLVVLGNGTGSKVWQEELLKQTRVVIVDEKFTTLEARQRYWELYPPKGIVKLLPPKLRLPPRPLDDIVAIVLIERYLKQLIAS
;
A
#
# COMPACT_ATOMS: atom_id res chain seq x y z
N MET A 1 -1.70 -4.38 -22.37
CA MET A 1 -2.58 -4.26 -21.19
C MET A 1 -1.69 -3.93 -20.01
N CYS A 2 -1.85 -2.76 -19.39
CA CYS A 2 -1.03 -2.40 -18.22
C CYS A 2 -1.55 -3.19 -17.01
N ILE A 3 -0.70 -3.98 -16.37
CA ILE A 3 -1.05 -4.69 -15.14
C ILE A 3 -1.18 -3.65 -14.02
N VAL A 4 -2.31 -3.66 -13.31
CA VAL A 4 -2.62 -2.73 -12.21
C VAL A 4 -2.85 -3.52 -10.92
N PHE A 5 -2.23 -3.06 -9.84
CA PHE A 5 -2.27 -3.65 -8.51
C PHE A 5 -3.11 -2.76 -7.58
N LEU A 6 -3.90 -3.39 -6.72
CA LEU A 6 -4.58 -2.76 -5.60
C LEU A 6 -3.95 -3.23 -4.29
N GLY A 7 -3.25 -2.36 -3.59
CA GLY A 7 -2.72 -2.59 -2.25
C GLY A 7 -3.75 -2.27 -1.18
N LEU A 8 -3.88 -3.17 -0.20
CA LEU A 8 -4.75 -3.04 0.96
C LEU A 8 -3.95 -3.28 2.24
N ASP A 9 -3.99 -2.33 3.15
CA ASP A 9 -3.37 -2.41 4.47
C ASP A 9 -4.47 -2.34 5.55
N PRO A 10 -4.97 -3.50 6.03
CA PRO A 10 -6.11 -3.55 6.94
C PRO A 10 -5.72 -3.25 8.39
N GLY A 11 -6.06 -2.05 8.86
CA GLY A 11 -5.98 -1.67 10.28
C GLY A 11 -7.29 -1.92 11.05
N LYS A 12 -7.21 -1.81 12.38
CA LYS A 12 -8.36 -1.98 13.29
C LYS A 12 -9.46 -0.93 13.10
N SER A 13 -9.10 0.29 12.71
CA SER A 13 -10.04 1.41 12.60
C SER A 13 -10.05 2.03 11.20
N LYS A 14 -8.96 1.92 10.45
CA LYS A 14 -8.80 2.46 9.11
C LYS A 14 -8.08 1.44 8.23
N CYS A 15 -8.35 1.47 6.94
CA CYS A 15 -7.64 0.71 5.93
C CYS A 15 -6.94 1.67 4.95
N GLY A 16 -5.66 1.42 4.71
CA GLY A 16 -4.91 2.09 3.65
C GLY A 16 -5.16 1.39 2.31
N LEU A 17 -5.44 2.18 1.26
CA LEU A 17 -5.63 1.72 -0.10
C LEU A 17 -4.62 2.41 -1.02
N ALA A 18 -4.07 1.64 -1.96
CA ALA A 18 -3.25 2.19 -3.04
C ALA A 18 -3.52 1.48 -4.37
N VAL A 19 -3.68 2.22 -5.46
CA VAL A 19 -3.74 1.67 -6.82
C VAL A 19 -2.46 2.05 -7.54
N MET A 20 -1.74 1.06 -8.06
CA MET A 20 -0.44 1.27 -8.69
C MET A 20 -0.29 0.39 -9.94
N GLY A 21 0.22 0.99 -11.02
CA GLY A 21 0.60 0.24 -12.22
C GLY A 21 1.92 -0.51 -12.05
N ILE A 22 2.17 -1.51 -12.91
CA ILE A 22 3.47 -2.22 -12.97
C ILE A 22 4.67 -1.30 -13.25
N ASP A 23 4.41 -0.14 -13.85
CA ASP A 23 5.36 0.96 -14.04
C ASP A 23 5.70 1.72 -12.75
N ARG A 24 5.17 1.28 -11.59
CA ARG A 24 5.26 1.93 -10.27
C ARG A 24 4.59 3.30 -10.21
N LYS A 25 3.74 3.62 -11.19
CA LYS A 25 2.96 4.85 -11.16
C LYS A 25 1.81 4.68 -10.19
N LEU A 26 1.78 5.53 -9.15
CA LEU A 26 0.68 5.61 -8.20
C LEU A 26 -0.51 6.34 -8.86
N TRP A 27 -1.67 5.70 -8.89
CA TRP A 27 -2.89 6.24 -9.49
C TRP A 27 -3.86 6.72 -8.42
N LEU A 28 -3.91 6.02 -7.28
CA LEU A 28 -4.76 6.35 -6.15
C LEU A 28 -4.04 6.00 -4.85
N GLN A 29 -4.23 6.82 -3.82
CA GLN A 29 -3.83 6.52 -2.44
C GLN A 29 -4.87 7.14 -1.50
N GLU A 30 -5.52 6.31 -0.68
CA GLU A 30 -6.60 6.73 0.20
C GLU A 30 -6.51 6.01 1.55
N ILE A 31 -7.06 6.62 2.59
CA ILE A 31 -7.25 5.99 3.89
C ILE A 31 -8.71 6.16 4.25
N ILE A 32 -9.40 5.04 4.45
CA ILE A 32 -10.83 5.05 4.74
C ILE A 32 -11.12 4.25 6.01
N PRO A 33 -12.30 4.44 6.63
CA PRO A 33 -12.73 3.60 7.74
C PRO A 33 -12.80 2.13 7.33
N THR A 34 -12.36 1.24 8.23
CA THR A 34 -12.38 -0.21 8.01
C THR A 34 -13.77 -0.71 7.53
N PRO A 35 -14.91 -0.30 8.12
CA PRO A 35 -16.23 -0.77 7.66
C PRO A 35 -16.60 -0.40 6.21
N GLU A 36 -16.04 0.68 5.68
CA GLU A 36 -16.35 1.18 4.32
C GLU A 36 -15.48 0.53 3.24
N THR A 37 -14.46 -0.21 3.66
CA THR A 37 -13.45 -0.77 2.77
C THR A 37 -13.97 -1.77 1.73
N PRO A 38 -14.90 -2.70 2.01
CA PRO A 38 -15.34 -3.66 1.00
C PRO A 38 -16.04 -2.95 -0.16
N ARG A 39 -16.89 -1.97 0.17
CA ARG A 39 -17.58 -1.16 -0.82
C ARG A 39 -16.59 -0.35 -1.66
N ARG A 40 -15.61 0.32 -1.04
CA ARG A 40 -14.63 1.13 -1.78
C ARG A 40 -13.76 0.27 -2.69
N VAL A 41 -13.38 -0.93 -2.26
CA VAL A 41 -12.64 -1.88 -3.10
C VAL A 41 -13.44 -2.28 -4.33
N GLN A 42 -14.74 -2.55 -4.19
CA GLN A 42 -15.61 -2.84 -5.34
C GLN A 42 -15.69 -1.67 -6.31
N GLU A 43 -15.84 -0.43 -5.81
CA GLU A 43 -15.83 0.77 -6.64
C GLU A 43 -14.51 0.92 -7.40
N ILE A 44 -13.37 0.70 -6.74
CA ILE A 44 -12.04 0.76 -7.36
C ILE A 44 -11.86 -0.34 -8.41
N CYS A 45 -12.26 -1.58 -8.12
CA CYS A 45 -12.20 -2.69 -9.06
C CYS A 45 -13.10 -2.48 -10.30
N ALA A 46 -14.17 -1.70 -10.17
CA ALA A 46 -15.01 -1.30 -11.30
C ALA A 46 -14.43 -0.12 -12.11
N GLN A 47 -13.70 0.78 -11.45
CA GLN A 47 -13.10 1.98 -12.08
C GLN A 47 -11.76 1.72 -12.74
N TYR A 48 -10.98 0.75 -12.23
CA TYR A 48 -9.63 0.46 -12.66
C TYR A 48 -9.50 -1.00 -13.12
N PRO A 49 -8.66 -1.31 -14.12
CA PRO A 49 -8.43 -2.68 -14.58
C PRO A 49 -7.52 -3.46 -13.61
N ILE A 50 -7.99 -3.66 -12.37
CA ILE A 50 -7.24 -4.33 -11.31
C ILE A 50 -6.99 -5.78 -11.70
N SER A 51 -5.71 -6.13 -11.86
CA SER A 51 -5.26 -7.47 -12.21
C SER A 51 -4.98 -8.33 -10.98
N LEU A 52 -4.62 -7.69 -9.87
CA LEU A 52 -4.26 -8.35 -8.62
C LEU A 52 -4.49 -7.43 -7.41
N VAL A 53 -4.99 -8.02 -6.32
CA VAL A 53 -5.06 -7.37 -5.01
C VAL A 53 -3.91 -7.88 -4.14
N VAL A 54 -3.16 -6.95 -3.57
CA VAL A 54 -2.08 -7.20 -2.60
C VAL A 54 -2.62 -6.83 -1.22
N LEU A 55 -2.85 -7.82 -0.37
CA LEU A 55 -3.41 -7.64 0.98
C LEU A 55 -2.32 -7.82 2.03
N GLY A 56 -2.17 -6.84 2.92
CA GLY A 56 -1.32 -6.93 4.09
C GLY A 56 -1.87 -7.90 5.15
N ASN A 57 -0.98 -8.55 5.89
CA ASN A 57 -1.32 -9.55 6.91
C ASN A 57 -1.69 -8.95 8.29
N GLY A 58 -2.22 -7.73 8.32
CA GLY A 58 -2.64 -7.05 9.55
C GLY A 58 -3.67 -7.85 10.37
N THR A 59 -3.84 -7.47 11.64
CA THR A 59 -4.63 -8.23 12.64
C THR A 59 -6.13 -8.37 12.30
N GLY A 60 -6.62 -7.67 11.28
CA GLY A 60 -7.98 -7.80 10.76
C GLY A 60 -8.09 -8.62 9.47
N SER A 61 -6.99 -8.91 8.77
CA SER A 61 -6.95 -9.37 7.36
C SER A 61 -7.71 -10.66 7.06
N LYS A 62 -7.85 -11.59 8.02
CA LYS A 62 -8.50 -12.90 7.80
C LYS A 62 -9.95 -12.80 7.34
N VAL A 63 -10.71 -11.86 7.91
CA VAL A 63 -12.13 -11.65 7.54
C VAL A 63 -12.25 -11.10 6.11
N TRP A 64 -11.29 -10.30 5.68
CA TRP A 64 -11.25 -9.66 4.36
C TRP A 64 -10.85 -10.63 3.26
N GLN A 65 -9.95 -11.56 3.58
CA GLN A 65 -9.47 -12.56 2.63
C GLN A 65 -10.65 -13.33 2.04
N GLU A 66 -11.58 -13.82 2.85
CA GLU A 66 -12.70 -14.63 2.35
C GLU A 66 -13.66 -13.86 1.45
N GLU A 67 -13.91 -12.58 1.72
CA GLU A 67 -14.80 -11.78 0.87
C GLU A 67 -14.11 -11.35 -0.44
N LEU A 68 -12.84 -10.94 -0.38
CA LEU A 68 -12.10 -10.44 -1.53
C LEU A 68 -11.64 -11.55 -2.47
N LEU A 69 -11.29 -12.74 -1.94
CA LEU A 69 -10.87 -13.90 -2.73
C LEU A 69 -11.98 -14.41 -3.67
N LYS A 70 -13.25 -14.12 -3.38
CA LYS A 70 -14.37 -14.52 -4.24
C LYS A 70 -14.46 -13.72 -5.54
N GLN A 71 -13.86 -12.53 -5.60
CA GLN A 71 -14.05 -11.60 -6.71
C GLN A 71 -12.78 -11.36 -7.52
N THR A 72 -11.61 -11.56 -6.94
CA THR A 72 -10.34 -11.27 -7.60
C THR A 72 -9.19 -12.10 -7.03
N ARG A 73 -8.08 -12.14 -7.75
CA ARG A 73 -6.86 -12.81 -7.29
C ARG A 73 -6.22 -11.95 -6.19
N VAL A 74 -6.21 -12.47 -4.97
CA VAL A 74 -5.59 -11.83 -3.80
C VAL A 74 -4.28 -12.53 -3.46
N VAL A 75 -3.22 -11.75 -3.24
CA VAL A 75 -1.95 -12.22 -2.67
C VAL A 75 -1.76 -11.57 -1.32
N ILE A 76 -1.46 -12.39 -0.31
CA ILE A 76 -1.18 -11.93 1.04
C ILE A 76 0.33 -11.66 1.14
N VAL A 77 0.69 -10.47 1.60
CA VAL A 77 2.08 -10.08 1.86
C VAL A 77 2.25 -9.79 3.34
N ASP A 78 3.28 -10.38 3.94
CA ASP A 78 3.55 -10.22 5.37
C ASP A 78 4.00 -8.79 5.69
N GLU A 79 3.28 -8.16 6.61
CA GLU A 79 3.42 -6.80 7.14
C GLU A 79 4.52 -6.65 8.20
N LYS A 80 5.56 -7.50 8.24
CA LYS A 80 6.79 -7.13 8.96
C LYS A 80 7.49 -5.97 8.23
N PHE A 81 6.84 -4.81 8.28
CA PHE A 81 7.33 -3.51 7.92
C PHE A 81 8.06 -2.95 9.12
N THR A 82 9.36 -2.78 8.98
CA THR A 82 10.09 -2.00 9.96
C THR A 82 9.78 -0.53 9.73
N THR A 83 9.55 0.24 10.79
CA THR A 83 9.40 1.71 10.73
C THR A 83 10.55 2.37 9.96
N LEU A 84 11.71 1.72 9.94
CA LEU A 84 12.89 2.15 9.19
C LEU A 84 12.69 2.11 7.66
N GLU A 85 12.14 1.01 7.12
CA GLU A 85 11.91 0.84 5.67
C GLU A 85 10.87 1.84 5.15
N ALA A 86 9.76 2.01 5.87
CA ALA A 86 8.71 2.97 5.52
C ALA A 86 9.27 4.41 5.52
N ARG A 87 10.12 4.75 6.50
CA ARG A 87 10.77 6.06 6.58
C ARG A 87 11.73 6.30 5.42
N GLN A 88 12.50 5.29 5.00
CA GLN A 88 13.37 5.42 3.84
C GLN A 88 12.54 5.65 2.57
N ARG A 89 11.47 4.87 2.38
CA ARG A 89 10.60 5.03 1.20
C ARG A 89 9.87 6.37 1.14
N TYR A 90 9.46 6.91 2.29
CA TYR A 90 8.88 8.26 2.33
C TYR A 90 9.77 9.29 1.64
N TRP A 91 11.07 9.30 1.94
CA TRP A 91 12.00 10.28 1.40
C TRP A 91 12.36 10.04 -0.07
N GLU A 92 12.17 8.82 -0.58
CA GLU A 92 12.34 8.50 -2.00
C GLU A 92 11.14 8.98 -2.83
N LEU A 93 9.91 8.88 -2.29
CA LEU A 93 8.69 9.40 -2.92
C LEU A 93 8.57 10.93 -2.77
N TYR A 94 8.93 11.45 -1.60
CA TYR A 94 8.80 12.84 -1.21
C TYR A 94 10.16 13.40 -0.79
N PRO A 95 11.03 13.76 -1.76
CA PRO A 95 12.39 14.21 -1.44
C PRO A 95 12.38 15.44 -0.52
N PRO A 96 13.32 15.51 0.46
CA PRO A 96 13.33 16.57 1.46
C PRO A 96 13.56 17.94 0.82
N LYS A 97 12.73 18.91 1.22
CA LYS A 97 12.79 20.30 0.75
C LYS A 97 13.18 21.24 1.90
N GLY A 98 13.77 22.38 1.57
CA GLY A 98 14.13 23.42 2.54
C GLY A 98 15.16 22.96 3.59
N ILE A 99 14.95 23.38 4.84
CA ILE A 99 15.86 23.15 5.98
C ILE A 99 16.05 21.64 6.26
N VAL A 100 15.04 20.82 5.97
CA VAL A 100 15.10 19.36 6.16
C VAL A 100 16.18 18.70 5.30
N LYS A 101 16.58 19.33 4.18
CA LYS A 101 17.67 18.85 3.32
C LYS A 101 19.03 18.91 4.01
N LEU A 102 19.23 19.90 4.90
CA LEU A 102 20.48 20.08 5.65
C LEU A 102 20.65 19.07 6.79
N LEU A 103 19.55 18.46 7.24
CA LEU A 103 19.60 17.41 8.26
C LEU A 103 20.14 16.10 7.67
N PRO A 104 20.98 15.36 8.42
CA PRO A 104 21.42 14.03 8.00
C PRO A 104 20.21 13.07 7.95
N PRO A 105 20.21 12.08 7.05
CA PRO A 105 19.03 11.23 6.78
C PRO A 105 18.41 10.58 8.02
N LYS A 106 19.25 10.16 8.99
CA LYS A 106 18.81 9.53 10.25
C LYS A 106 18.01 10.47 11.17
N LEU A 107 18.18 11.78 11.04
CA LEU A 107 17.47 12.80 11.84
C LEU A 107 16.24 13.37 11.12
N ARG A 108 16.00 13.04 9.84
CA ARG A 108 14.86 13.55 9.08
C ARG A 108 13.57 12.83 9.49
N LEU A 109 12.74 13.48 10.29
CA LEU A 109 11.44 12.94 10.67
C LEU A 109 10.41 13.24 9.58
N PRO A 110 9.64 12.24 9.11
CA PRO A 110 8.54 12.49 8.20
C PRO A 110 7.51 13.41 8.88
N PRO A 111 7.02 14.47 8.22
CA PRO A 111 5.98 15.33 8.78
C PRO A 111 4.58 14.69 8.74
N ARG A 112 4.45 13.47 8.20
CA ARG A 112 3.18 12.72 8.08
C ARG A 112 3.33 11.31 8.67
N PRO A 113 2.23 10.70 9.15
CA PRO A 113 2.23 9.30 9.56
C PRO A 113 2.80 8.39 8.46
N LEU A 114 3.56 7.38 8.87
CA LEU A 114 4.14 6.41 7.93
C LEU A 114 3.11 5.37 7.48
N ASP A 115 1.99 5.24 8.19
CA ASP A 115 0.89 4.32 7.91
C ASP A 115 0.34 4.51 6.48
N ASP A 116 0.27 5.77 6.02
CA ASP A 116 -0.17 6.13 4.66
C ASP A 116 0.67 5.43 3.57
N ILE A 117 1.94 5.14 3.85
CA ILE A 117 2.92 4.65 2.88
C ILE A 117 2.90 3.11 2.81
N VAL A 118 2.36 2.44 3.83
CA VAL A 118 2.42 0.98 3.97
C VAL A 118 1.83 0.28 2.74
N ALA A 119 0.67 0.74 2.26
CA ALA A 119 0.01 0.19 1.08
C ALA A 119 0.89 0.28 -0.19
N ILE A 120 1.66 1.36 -0.35
CA ILE A 120 2.60 1.51 -1.47
C ILE A 120 3.73 0.49 -1.36
N VAL A 121 4.35 0.38 -0.18
CA VAL A 121 5.51 -0.50 -0.02
C VAL A 121 5.12 -1.98 -0.06
N LEU A 122 3.88 -2.33 0.33
CA LEU A 122 3.32 -3.67 0.12
C LEU A 122 3.31 -4.06 -1.36
N ILE A 123 2.79 -3.18 -2.24
CA ILE A 123 2.78 -3.41 -3.69
C ILE A 123 4.21 -3.55 -4.22
N GLU A 124 5.12 -2.67 -3.82
CA GLU A 124 6.51 -2.72 -4.29
C GLU A 124 7.25 -3.98 -3.83
N ARG A 125 6.98 -4.46 -2.62
CA ARG A 125 7.55 -5.70 -2.10
C ARG A 125 7.07 -6.89 -2.92
N TYR A 126 5.78 -6.93 -3.25
CA TYR A 126 5.23 -7.95 -4.12
C TYR A 126 5.88 -7.91 -5.52
N LEU A 127 6.05 -6.72 -6.11
CA LEU A 127 6.75 -6.56 -7.38
C LEU A 127 8.21 -7.05 -7.31
N LYS A 128 8.93 -6.77 -6.22
CA LYS A 128 10.28 -7.29 -6.02
C LYS A 128 10.30 -8.83 -5.95
N GLN A 129 9.33 -9.45 -5.28
CA GLN A 129 9.22 -10.91 -5.21
C GLN A 129 8.95 -11.52 -6.59
N LEU A 130 8.05 -10.93 -7.38
CA LEU A 130 7.75 -11.37 -8.75
C LEU A 130 8.95 -11.30 -9.70
N ILE A 131 9.82 -10.30 -9.56
CA ILE A 131 11.02 -10.15 -10.41
C ILE A 131 12.15 -11.08 -9.95
N ALA A 132 12.18 -11.46 -8.67
CA ALA A 132 13.20 -12.32 -8.10
C ALA A 132 12.89 -13.84 -8.21
N SER A 133 11.75 -14.20 -8.81
CA SER A 133 11.34 -15.59 -9.08
C SER A 133 11.25 -15.85 -10.58
#